data_AF-A0A8C4N5P1-F1
#
_entry.id   AF-A0A8C4N5P1-F1
#
_cell.length_a   1.000
_cell.length_b   1.000
_cell.length_c   1.000
_cell.angle_alpha   90.00
_cell.angle_beta   90.00
_cell.angle_gamma   90.00
#
_symmetry.space_group_name_H-M   'P 1'
#
loop_
_entity.id
_entity.type
_entity.pdbx_description
1 polymer ?
#
loop_
_entity_poly.entity_id
_entity_poly.type
_entity_poly.pdbx_seq_one_letter_code
_entity_poly.pdbx_strand_id
1 'polypeptide(L)'
;MLIEVCRSMAQVPADMLGLRGQDHSLHELIAEQRLYVVDYKALKDIPLHEDKVFYAPIVLLYRELLPYGCSRLMPLGIQLTRNPGRNEVYTPHSPPNRYLFAKIHVGCADNQLHQFNTHLSLTHLLGEAFCVGVHNNLSGHPLGTLLLPHTLDTIGINYIARHSLISQVHPLTDATFSVGTVGGLTLVVDHFRAYRFLEWSFPAELARRGFDERRTDGIADFLYRDDGFLLWRALEAYTCKYVNRLYKTDADVAEDYGIH
;
A
#
# COMPACT_ATOMS: atom_id res chain seq x y z
N MET A 1 -0.52 3.85 0.18
CA MET A 1 0.58 2.89 0.44
C MET A 1 1.51 2.62 -0.75
N LEU A 2 1.35 3.29 -1.90
CA LEU A 2 2.03 2.89 -3.14
C LEU A 2 3.16 3.82 -3.59
N ILE A 3 3.13 5.09 -3.20
CA ILE A 3 4.18 6.04 -3.57
C ILE A 3 5.54 5.55 -3.06
N GLU A 4 6.58 5.74 -3.87
CA GLU A 4 7.97 5.44 -3.54
C GLU A 4 8.91 6.56 -4.04
N VAL A 5 10.04 6.73 -3.38
CA VAL A 5 11.12 7.60 -3.86
C VAL A 5 11.68 7.00 -5.16
N CYS A 6 11.74 7.80 -6.21
CA CYS A 6 12.35 7.38 -7.47
C CYS A 6 13.88 7.45 -7.31
N ARG A 7 14.54 6.29 -7.36
CA ARG A 7 16.00 6.15 -7.12
C ARG A 7 16.80 6.04 -8.42
N SER A 8 16.13 5.73 -9.53
CA SER A 8 16.77 5.49 -10.81
C SER A 8 15.85 5.78 -11.97
N MET A 9 16.44 6.23 -13.09
CA MET A 9 15.75 6.38 -14.37
C MET A 9 15.13 5.06 -14.88
N ALA A 10 15.59 3.90 -14.38
CA ALA A 10 14.98 2.61 -14.70
C ALA A 10 13.53 2.46 -14.19
N GLN A 11 13.11 3.28 -13.21
CA GLN A 11 11.73 3.33 -12.73
C GLN A 11 10.84 4.27 -13.58
N VAL A 12 11.44 5.04 -14.49
CA VAL A 12 10.73 6.04 -15.30
C VAL A 12 10.33 5.45 -16.65
N PRO A 13 9.05 5.56 -17.07
CA PRO A 13 8.62 5.15 -18.40
C PRO A 13 9.35 5.92 -19.52
N ALA A 14 9.64 5.23 -20.63
CA ALA A 14 10.36 5.82 -21.76
C ALA A 14 9.71 7.12 -22.28
N ASP A 15 8.38 7.14 -22.37
CA ASP A 15 7.62 8.30 -22.85
C ASP A 15 7.66 9.50 -21.89
N MET A 16 8.11 9.31 -20.64
CA MET A 16 8.21 10.34 -19.60
C MET A 16 9.62 10.89 -19.41
N LEU A 17 10.65 10.31 -20.06
CA LEU A 17 12.05 10.67 -19.82
C LEU A 17 12.36 12.16 -20.08
N GLY A 18 11.59 12.81 -20.96
CA GLY A 18 11.76 14.23 -21.32
C GLY A 18 11.05 15.22 -20.38
N LEU A 19 10.35 14.76 -19.34
CA LEU A 19 9.64 15.64 -18.42
C LEU A 19 10.61 16.44 -17.53
N ARG A 20 10.19 17.65 -17.15
CA ARG A 20 10.93 18.55 -16.27
C ARG A 20 10.02 19.12 -15.20
N GLY A 21 10.49 19.21 -13.96
CA GLY A 21 9.78 19.80 -12.83
C GLY A 21 10.58 20.97 -12.26
N GLN A 22 9.96 22.15 -12.17
CA GLN A 22 10.63 23.39 -11.74
C GLN A 22 11.95 23.64 -12.49
N ASP A 23 11.94 23.48 -13.82
CA ASP A 23 13.10 23.57 -14.74
C ASP A 23 14.20 22.50 -14.60
N HIS A 24 14.09 21.59 -13.62
CA HIS A 24 15.04 20.50 -13.44
C HIS A 24 14.63 19.27 -14.27
N SER A 25 15.61 18.62 -14.88
CA SER A 25 15.48 17.31 -15.53
C SER A 25 15.19 16.20 -14.50
N LEU A 26 14.72 15.04 -14.97
CA LEU A 26 14.49 13.90 -14.07
C LEU A 26 15.77 13.41 -13.38
N HIS A 27 16.92 13.49 -14.05
CA HIS A 27 18.21 13.15 -13.44
C HIS A 27 18.55 14.08 -12.27
N GLU A 28 18.35 15.38 -12.43
CA GLU A 28 18.56 16.38 -11.38
C GLU A 28 17.57 16.17 -10.24
N LEU A 29 16.28 15.95 -10.54
CA LEU A 29 15.27 15.69 -9.52
C LEU A 29 15.54 14.40 -8.72
N ILE A 30 16.09 13.35 -9.34
CA ILE A 30 16.51 12.13 -8.63
C ILE A 30 17.72 12.44 -7.73
N ALA A 31 18.73 13.13 -8.25
CA ALA A 31 19.94 13.49 -7.50
C ALA A 31 19.61 14.37 -6.27
N GLU A 32 18.59 15.21 -6.38
CA GLU A 32 18.09 16.07 -5.31
C GLU A 32 17.08 15.39 -4.37
N GLN A 33 16.77 14.10 -4.59
CA GLN A 33 15.75 13.35 -3.85
C GLN A 33 14.37 14.03 -3.89
N ARG A 34 13.99 14.52 -5.07
CA ARG A 34 12.74 15.25 -5.32
C ARG A 34 11.79 14.53 -6.26
N LEU A 35 12.17 13.39 -6.85
CA LEU A 35 11.31 12.61 -7.75
C LEU A 35 10.71 11.40 -7.03
N TYR A 36 9.43 11.15 -7.28
CA TYR A 36 8.66 10.04 -6.73
C TYR A 36 7.87 9.36 -7.83
N VAL A 37 7.56 8.08 -7.63
CA VAL A 37 6.77 7.30 -8.55
C VAL A 37 5.67 6.54 -7.81
N VAL A 38 4.54 6.37 -8.48
CA VAL A 38 3.47 5.45 -8.09
C VAL A 38 3.25 4.50 -9.26
N ASP A 39 3.53 3.22 -9.05
CA ASP A 39 3.47 2.19 -10.09
C ASP A 39 2.30 1.22 -9.83
N TYR A 40 1.23 1.35 -10.61
CA TYR A 40 0.04 0.47 -10.51
C TYR A 40 0.20 -0.84 -11.31
N LYS A 41 1.42 -1.37 -11.42
CA LYS A 41 1.75 -2.57 -12.23
C LYS A 41 0.90 -3.79 -11.88
N ALA A 42 0.53 -3.93 -10.61
CA ALA A 42 -0.30 -5.04 -10.14
C ALA A 42 -1.66 -5.15 -10.86
N LEU A 43 -2.14 -4.06 -11.47
CA LEU A 43 -3.38 -4.03 -12.25
C LEU A 43 -3.22 -4.48 -13.71
N LYS A 44 -2.00 -4.57 -14.22
CA LYS A 44 -1.74 -4.70 -15.67
C LYS A 44 -2.42 -5.93 -16.28
N ASP A 45 -2.33 -7.06 -15.59
CA ASP A 45 -2.76 -8.36 -16.10
C ASP A 45 -4.05 -8.86 -15.40
N ILE A 46 -4.73 -7.97 -14.67
CA ILE A 46 -5.98 -8.28 -13.98
C ILE A 46 -7.15 -8.21 -14.97
N PRO A 47 -8.05 -9.21 -14.97
CA PRO A 47 -9.20 -9.20 -15.86
C PRO A 47 -10.11 -8.01 -15.58
N LEU A 48 -10.62 -7.39 -16.65
CA LEU A 48 -11.68 -6.40 -16.59
C LEU A 48 -12.99 -7.10 -16.24
N HIS A 49 -13.75 -6.54 -15.30
CA HIS A 49 -15.15 -6.91 -15.16
C HIS A 49 -15.95 -6.39 -16.37
N GLU A 50 -16.95 -7.15 -16.80
CA GLU A 50 -17.83 -6.80 -17.92
C GLU A 50 -18.34 -5.35 -17.81
N ASP A 51 -18.35 -4.65 -18.94
CA ASP A 51 -18.78 -3.24 -19.10
C ASP A 51 -18.00 -2.19 -18.30
N LYS A 52 -16.86 -2.55 -17.69
CA LYS A 52 -16.02 -1.62 -16.93
C LYS A 52 -14.67 -1.36 -17.59
N VAL A 53 -14.07 -0.23 -17.23
CA VAL A 53 -12.74 0.17 -17.69
C VAL A 53 -11.90 0.59 -16.48
N PHE A 54 -10.68 0.07 -16.41
CA PHE A 54 -9.62 0.61 -15.58
C PHE A 54 -8.28 0.53 -16.32
N TYR A 55 -7.29 1.23 -15.78
CA TYR A 55 -5.95 1.30 -16.33
C TYR A 55 -4.94 0.83 -15.27
N ALA A 56 -3.71 0.55 -15.69
CA ALA A 56 -2.59 0.27 -14.81
C ALA A 56 -1.56 1.42 -14.88
N PRO A 57 -1.88 2.60 -14.34
CA PRO A 57 -1.10 3.80 -14.56
C PRO A 57 0.30 3.75 -13.96
N ILE A 58 1.16 4.65 -14.43
CA ILE A 58 2.40 5.06 -13.78
C ILE A 58 2.32 6.57 -13.59
N VAL A 59 2.56 7.03 -12.37
CA VAL A 59 2.50 8.45 -12.01
C VAL A 59 3.87 8.88 -11.53
N LEU A 60 4.43 9.91 -12.15
CA LEU A 60 5.56 10.63 -11.60
C LEU A 60 5.05 11.83 -10.82
N LEU A 61 5.58 12.00 -9.61
CA LEU A 61 5.38 13.19 -8.79
C LEU A 61 6.73 13.79 -8.46
N TYR A 62 6.76 15.09 -8.18
CA TYR A 62 7.97 15.74 -7.72
C TYR A 62 7.68 16.68 -6.55
N ARG A 63 8.68 16.86 -5.69
CA ARG A 63 8.65 17.88 -4.64
C ARG A 63 8.98 19.24 -5.26
N GLU A 64 7.94 20.04 -5.42
CA GLU A 64 8.07 21.45 -5.79
C GLU A 64 8.53 22.25 -4.57
N LEU A 65 9.62 23.00 -4.72
CA LEU A 65 10.13 23.87 -3.67
C LEU A 65 9.45 25.24 -3.78
N LEU A 66 8.89 25.69 -2.67
CA LEU A 66 8.17 26.96 -2.53
C LEU A 66 9.03 27.96 -1.74
N PRO A 67 8.69 29.26 -1.77
CA PRO A 67 9.34 30.26 -0.93
C PRO A 67 9.32 29.90 0.57
N TYR A 68 10.25 30.47 1.32
CA TYR A 68 10.36 30.30 2.78
C TYR A 68 10.62 28.87 3.24
N GLY A 69 11.21 28.03 2.39
CA GLY A 69 11.54 26.63 2.72
C GLY A 69 10.34 25.68 2.70
N CYS A 70 9.18 26.14 2.25
CA CYS A 70 8.01 25.29 2.08
C CYS A 70 8.18 24.37 0.86
N SER A 71 7.43 23.28 0.81
CA SER A 71 7.35 22.43 -0.37
C SER A 71 5.99 21.79 -0.50
N ARG A 72 5.66 21.30 -1.69
CA ARG A 72 4.48 20.46 -1.91
C ARG A 72 4.76 19.39 -2.95
N LEU A 73 4.03 18.29 -2.87
CA LEU A 73 4.11 17.20 -3.83
C LEU A 73 3.16 17.50 -5.01
N MET A 74 3.71 17.53 -6.22
CA MET A 74 2.97 17.86 -7.45
C MET A 74 3.07 16.73 -8.47
N PRO A 75 1.98 16.36 -9.18
CA PRO A 75 2.08 15.43 -10.28
C PRO A 75 2.90 16.03 -11.43
N LEU A 76 3.87 15.28 -11.92
CA LEU A 76 4.73 15.65 -13.03
C LEU A 76 4.21 15.08 -14.36
N GLY A 77 3.79 13.82 -14.34
CA GLY A 77 3.24 13.13 -15.51
C GLY A 77 2.48 11.87 -15.13
N ILE A 78 1.48 11.53 -15.93
CA ILE A 78 0.66 10.32 -15.80
C ILE A 78 0.71 9.57 -17.13
N GLN A 79 0.97 8.28 -17.09
CA GLN A 79 0.84 7.37 -18.23
C GLN A 79 -0.18 6.31 -17.82
N LEU A 80 -1.32 6.24 -18.51
CA LEU A 80 -2.39 5.30 -18.13
C LEU A 80 -2.12 3.87 -18.61
N THR A 81 -1.55 3.73 -19.81
CA THR A 81 -1.39 2.45 -20.50
C THR A 81 0.03 1.89 -20.37
N ARG A 82 0.18 0.58 -20.60
CA ARG A 82 1.47 -0.13 -20.61
C ARG A 82 1.70 -0.85 -21.93
N ASN A 83 1.43 -0.17 -23.04
CA ASN A 83 1.58 -0.74 -24.37
C ASN A 83 3.07 -0.90 -24.70
N PRO A 84 3.47 -1.93 -25.47
CA PRO A 84 4.88 -2.13 -25.88
C PRO A 84 5.47 -0.98 -26.72
N GLY A 85 4.59 -0.20 -27.38
CA GLY A 85 4.99 0.97 -28.15
C GLY A 85 4.86 2.27 -27.37
N ARG A 86 4.49 3.34 -28.09
CA ARG A 86 4.29 4.67 -27.52
C ARG A 86 3.02 4.73 -26.67
N ASN A 87 3.11 5.33 -25.49
CA ASN A 87 1.98 5.62 -24.62
C ASN A 87 1.73 7.13 -24.54
N GLU A 88 0.48 7.54 -24.33
CA GLU A 88 0.16 8.96 -24.10
C GLU A 88 0.59 9.36 -22.68
N VAL A 89 1.21 10.54 -22.56
CA VAL A 89 1.63 11.14 -21.30
C VAL A 89 0.78 12.38 -21.05
N TYR A 90 0.11 12.39 -19.90
CA TYR A 90 -0.74 13.48 -19.43
C TYR A 90 0.02 14.28 -18.38
N THR A 91 0.06 15.59 -18.52
CA THR A 91 0.79 16.52 -17.64
C THR A 91 -0.12 17.67 -17.20
N PRO A 92 0.28 18.48 -16.21
CA PRO A 92 -0.44 19.71 -15.88
C PRO A 92 -0.66 20.69 -17.06
N HIS A 93 0.14 20.57 -18.13
CA HIS A 93 0.03 21.39 -19.35
C HIS A 93 -0.82 20.75 -20.45
N SER A 94 -1.26 19.50 -20.28
CA SER A 94 -2.19 18.86 -21.21
C SER A 94 -3.55 19.58 -21.19
N PRO A 95 -4.39 19.44 -22.24
CA PRO A 95 -5.74 20.02 -22.24
C PRO A 95 -6.51 19.65 -20.96
N PRO A 96 -7.21 20.61 -20.30
CA PRO A 96 -7.73 20.42 -18.94
C PRO A 96 -8.55 19.14 -18.76
N ASN A 97 -9.45 18.83 -19.69
CA ASN A 97 -10.29 17.64 -19.62
C ASN A 97 -9.51 16.33 -19.84
N ARG A 98 -8.43 16.35 -20.65
CA ARG A 98 -7.55 15.17 -20.81
C ARG A 98 -6.75 14.91 -19.55
N TYR A 99 -6.24 15.96 -18.92
CA TYR A 99 -5.51 15.81 -17.66
C TYR A 99 -6.44 15.38 -16.52
N LEU A 100 -7.65 15.93 -16.46
CA LEU A 100 -8.67 15.49 -15.51
C LEU A 100 -9.04 14.02 -15.70
N PHE A 101 -9.26 13.59 -16.94
CA PHE A 101 -9.51 12.18 -17.28
C PHE A 101 -8.41 11.26 -16.75
N ALA A 102 -7.14 11.62 -16.98
CA ALA A 102 -6.02 10.83 -16.48
C ALA A 102 -5.99 10.73 -14.94
N LYS A 103 -6.23 11.84 -14.24
CA LYS A 103 -6.31 11.84 -12.76
C LYS A 103 -7.47 10.99 -12.23
N ILE A 104 -8.64 11.04 -12.87
CA ILE A 104 -9.80 10.21 -12.50
C ILE A 104 -9.44 8.72 -12.63
N HIS A 105 -8.76 8.33 -13.71
CA HIS A 105 -8.36 6.94 -13.90
C HIS A 105 -7.22 6.48 -12.99
N VAL A 106 -6.33 7.38 -12.58
CA VAL A 106 -5.40 7.12 -11.47
C VAL A 106 -6.16 6.87 -10.17
N GLY A 107 -7.16 7.71 -9.84
CA GLY A 107 -8.00 7.49 -8.66
C GLY A 107 -8.78 6.17 -8.72
N CYS A 108 -9.29 5.79 -9.90
CA CYS A 108 -9.93 4.50 -10.11
C CYS A 108 -8.96 3.33 -9.85
N ALA A 109 -7.74 3.38 -10.41
CA ALA A 109 -6.70 2.39 -10.19
C ALA A 109 -6.28 2.29 -8.71
N ASP A 110 -6.11 3.44 -8.05
CA ASP A 110 -5.78 3.51 -6.63
C ASP A 110 -6.85 2.87 -5.77
N ASN A 111 -8.12 3.14 -6.06
CA ASN A 111 -9.23 2.54 -5.34
C ASN A 111 -9.24 1.00 -5.47
N GLN A 112 -8.90 0.44 -6.65
CA GLN A 112 -8.82 -1.02 -6.80
C GLN A 112 -7.72 -1.63 -5.90
N LEU A 113 -6.50 -1.10 -5.96
CA LEU A 113 -5.39 -1.63 -5.15
C LEU A 113 -5.57 -1.35 -3.66
N HIS A 114 -6.12 -0.19 -3.30
CA HIS A 114 -6.47 0.12 -1.93
C HIS A 114 -7.43 -0.93 -1.37
N GLN A 115 -8.54 -1.19 -2.05
CA GLN A 115 -9.58 -2.07 -1.51
C GLN A 115 -9.14 -3.53 -1.44
N PHE A 116 -8.50 -4.04 -2.48
CA PHE A 116 -8.18 -5.46 -2.55
C PHE A 116 -6.83 -5.81 -1.92
N ASN A 117 -5.77 -5.00 -2.13
CA ASN A 117 -4.46 -5.29 -1.57
C ASN A 117 -4.29 -4.70 -0.18
N THR A 118 -4.52 -3.40 -0.01
CA THR A 118 -4.20 -2.75 1.28
C THR A 118 -5.24 -3.06 2.36
N HIS A 119 -6.52 -2.97 2.01
CA HIS A 119 -7.62 -3.13 2.95
C HIS A 119 -7.99 -4.62 3.12
N LEU A 120 -8.62 -5.25 2.11
CA LEU A 120 -9.11 -6.62 2.24
C LEU A 120 -7.98 -7.63 2.54
N SER A 121 -6.88 -7.60 1.79
CA SER A 121 -5.80 -8.58 1.98
C SER A 121 -5.03 -8.35 3.28
N LEU A 122 -4.39 -7.19 3.45
CA LEU A 122 -3.43 -6.98 4.55
C LEU A 122 -4.05 -6.66 5.92
N THR A 123 -5.30 -6.21 5.99
CA THR A 123 -5.96 -6.00 7.29
C THR A 123 -6.94 -7.11 7.60
N HIS A 124 -7.94 -7.33 6.74
CA HIS A 124 -9.01 -8.29 7.02
C HIS A 124 -8.54 -9.74 6.96
N LEU A 125 -8.07 -10.21 5.80
CA LEU A 125 -7.79 -11.63 5.59
C LEU A 125 -6.52 -12.08 6.32
N LEU A 126 -5.46 -11.27 6.30
CA LEU A 126 -4.26 -11.52 7.09
C LEU A 126 -4.57 -11.48 8.60
N GLY A 127 -5.34 -10.49 9.06
CA GLY A 127 -5.73 -10.36 10.46
C GLY A 127 -6.56 -11.56 10.96
N GLU A 128 -7.47 -12.08 10.12
CA GLU A 128 -8.28 -13.26 10.47
C GLU A 128 -7.42 -14.51 10.68
N ALA A 129 -6.34 -14.71 9.94
CA ALA A 129 -5.41 -15.82 10.17
C ALA A 129 -4.80 -15.76 11.58
N PHE A 130 -4.42 -14.57 12.05
CA PHE A 130 -3.98 -14.37 13.43
C PHE A 130 -5.09 -14.63 14.44
N CYS A 131 -6.32 -14.17 14.16
CA CYS A 131 -7.47 -14.42 15.04
C CYS A 131 -7.72 -15.92 15.23
N VAL A 132 -7.71 -16.70 14.13
CA VAL A 132 -7.87 -18.15 14.18
C VAL A 132 -6.74 -18.80 15.01
N GLY A 133 -5.48 -18.37 14.79
CA GLY A 133 -4.34 -18.86 15.56
C GLY A 133 -4.47 -18.59 17.06
N VAL A 134 -4.90 -17.38 17.44
CA VAL A 134 -5.13 -16.99 18.84
C VAL A 134 -6.24 -17.84 19.47
N HIS A 135 -7.38 -18.00 18.80
CA HIS A 135 -8.50 -18.76 19.35
C HIS A 135 -8.22 -20.27 19.48
N ASN A 136 -7.49 -20.85 18.52
CA ASN A 136 -7.21 -22.28 18.51
C ASN A 136 -6.08 -22.69 19.46
N ASN A 137 -5.02 -21.86 19.57
CA ASN A 137 -3.80 -22.26 20.26
C ASN A 137 -3.52 -21.46 21.55
N LEU A 138 -4.04 -20.24 21.68
CA LEU A 138 -3.73 -19.35 22.80
C LEU A 138 -4.88 -19.18 23.79
N SER A 139 -5.89 -20.06 23.75
CA SER A 139 -6.97 -20.06 24.73
C SER A 139 -6.45 -20.33 26.14
N GLY A 140 -6.67 -19.40 27.07
CA GLY A 140 -6.12 -19.46 28.43
C GLY A 140 -4.64 -19.08 28.54
N HIS A 141 -3.95 -18.85 27.43
CA HIS A 141 -2.55 -18.42 27.41
C HIS A 141 -2.43 -16.91 27.69
N PRO A 142 -1.41 -16.43 28.43
CA PRO A 142 -1.22 -15.00 28.67
C PRO A 142 -1.10 -14.17 27.38
N LEU A 143 -0.40 -14.67 26.35
CA LEU A 143 -0.38 -13.98 25.05
C LEU A 143 -1.75 -13.94 24.36
N GLY A 144 -2.60 -14.95 24.58
CA GLY A 144 -3.99 -14.91 24.13
C GLY A 144 -4.75 -13.77 24.80
N THR A 145 -4.52 -13.54 26.10
CA THR A 145 -5.11 -12.38 26.83
C THR A 145 -4.64 -11.04 26.26
N LEU A 146 -3.36 -10.92 25.92
CA LEU A 146 -2.81 -9.73 25.28
C LEU A 146 -3.45 -9.46 23.91
N LEU A 147 -3.67 -10.52 23.11
CA LEU A 147 -4.14 -10.41 21.74
C LEU A 147 -5.67 -10.33 21.60
N LEU A 148 -6.43 -10.87 22.56
CA LEU A 148 -7.89 -10.99 22.48
C LEU A 148 -8.62 -9.68 22.15
N PRO A 149 -8.28 -8.51 22.72
CA PRO A 149 -8.94 -7.26 22.34
C PRO A 149 -8.72 -6.87 20.88
N HIS A 150 -7.66 -7.36 20.25
CA HIS A 150 -7.30 -7.10 18.86
C HIS A 150 -7.94 -8.09 17.86
N THR A 151 -8.56 -9.16 18.34
CA THR A 151 -9.25 -10.14 17.48
C THR A 151 -10.77 -9.91 17.39
N LEU A 152 -11.30 -9.02 18.24
CA LEU A 152 -12.74 -8.77 18.35
C LEU A 152 -13.35 -8.44 16.97
N ASP A 153 -14.47 -9.10 16.69
CA ASP A 153 -15.31 -8.94 15.49
C ASP A 153 -14.66 -9.24 14.12
N THR A 154 -13.36 -9.47 14.04
CA THR A 154 -12.64 -9.68 12.76
C THR A 154 -13.17 -10.89 11.99
N ILE A 155 -13.37 -12.03 12.66
CA ILE A 155 -13.95 -13.23 12.02
C ILE A 155 -15.40 -12.97 11.58
N GLY A 156 -16.18 -12.25 12.40
CA GLY A 156 -17.58 -11.95 12.12
C GLY A 156 -17.76 -11.06 10.89
N ILE A 157 -17.01 -9.96 10.81
CA ILE A 157 -17.08 -9.06 9.65
C ILE A 157 -16.57 -9.74 8.37
N ASN A 158 -15.51 -10.56 8.46
CA ASN A 158 -15.00 -11.30 7.31
C ASN A 158 -15.98 -12.37 6.83
N TYR A 159 -16.68 -13.04 7.75
CA TYR A 159 -17.77 -13.94 7.41
C TYR A 159 -18.85 -13.20 6.61
N ILE A 160 -19.33 -12.05 7.10
CA ILE A 160 -20.35 -11.25 6.40
C ILE A 160 -19.83 -10.81 5.02
N ALA A 161 -18.58 -10.36 4.91
CA ALA A 161 -17.98 -9.95 3.65
C ALA A 161 -17.96 -11.09 2.61
N ARG A 162 -17.62 -12.32 3.03
CA ARG A 162 -17.66 -13.51 2.14
C ARG A 162 -19.06 -13.88 1.66
N HIS A 163 -20.10 -13.50 2.39
CA HIS A 163 -21.49 -13.81 2.06
C HIS A 163 -22.24 -12.64 1.39
N SER A 164 -21.59 -11.49 1.20
CA SER A 164 -22.23 -10.29 0.63
C SER A 164 -21.32 -9.52 -0.33
N LEU A 165 -20.15 -9.09 0.14
CA LEU A 165 -19.24 -8.25 -0.63
C LEU A 165 -18.57 -9.02 -1.77
N ILE A 166 -17.95 -10.15 -1.43
CA ILE A 166 -17.17 -11.01 -2.34
C ILE A 166 -17.80 -12.40 -2.49
N SER A 167 -19.13 -12.47 -2.42
CA SER A 167 -19.89 -13.72 -2.53
C SER A 167 -19.78 -14.34 -3.93
N GLN A 168 -20.07 -15.64 -4.03
CA GLN A 168 -20.20 -16.31 -5.33
C GLN A 168 -21.52 -15.96 -6.05
N VAL A 169 -22.51 -15.48 -5.29
CA VAL A 169 -23.86 -15.20 -5.79
C VAL A 169 -24.15 -13.71 -5.54
N HIS A 170 -24.21 -12.94 -6.61
CA HIS A 170 -24.46 -11.49 -6.61
C HIS A 170 -23.53 -10.68 -5.69
N PRO A 171 -22.20 -10.77 -5.87
CA PRO A 171 -21.27 -9.99 -5.05
C PRO A 171 -21.44 -8.48 -5.27
N LEU A 172 -21.44 -7.71 -4.18
CA LEU A 172 -21.49 -6.26 -4.26
C LEU A 172 -20.27 -5.69 -5.01
N THR A 173 -19.13 -6.38 -4.96
CA THR A 173 -17.91 -5.92 -5.62
C THR A 173 -18.02 -5.90 -7.15
N ASP A 174 -18.84 -6.77 -7.74
CA ASP A 174 -19.10 -6.76 -9.19
C ASP A 174 -19.89 -5.53 -9.63
N ALA A 175 -20.75 -4.98 -8.77
CA ALA A 175 -21.45 -3.73 -9.05
C ALA A 175 -20.57 -2.49 -8.85
N THR A 176 -19.60 -2.54 -7.93
CA THR A 176 -18.93 -1.33 -7.39
C THR A 176 -17.47 -1.16 -7.81
N PHE A 177 -16.77 -2.23 -8.20
CA PHE A 177 -15.34 -2.18 -8.55
C PHE A 177 -15.07 -2.60 -9.99
N SER A 178 -14.08 -1.98 -10.63
CA SER A 178 -13.77 -2.24 -12.05
C SER A 178 -13.10 -3.60 -12.27
N VAL A 179 -12.41 -4.11 -11.25
CA VAL A 179 -11.84 -5.47 -11.26
C VAL A 179 -12.87 -6.54 -10.88
N GLY A 180 -14.04 -6.14 -10.37
CA GLY A 180 -15.03 -7.04 -9.79
C GLY A 180 -14.46 -7.94 -8.70
N THR A 181 -15.19 -8.99 -8.39
CA THR A 181 -14.85 -9.98 -7.35
C THR A 181 -13.68 -10.86 -7.81
N VAL A 182 -13.74 -11.36 -9.05
CA VAL A 182 -12.71 -12.27 -9.59
C VAL A 182 -11.35 -11.57 -9.71
N GLY A 183 -11.31 -10.38 -10.30
CA GLY A 183 -10.07 -9.61 -10.42
C GLY A 183 -9.56 -9.12 -9.06
N GLY A 184 -10.48 -8.71 -8.18
CA GLY A 184 -10.16 -8.32 -6.80
C GLY A 184 -9.54 -9.45 -5.98
N LEU A 185 -10.07 -10.66 -6.05
CA LEU A 185 -9.49 -11.82 -5.36
C LEU A 185 -8.18 -12.30 -6.01
N THR A 186 -8.02 -12.12 -7.32
CA THR A 186 -6.73 -12.37 -8.01
C THR A 186 -5.65 -11.43 -7.46
N LEU A 187 -5.97 -10.14 -7.31
CA LEU A 187 -5.11 -9.15 -6.68
C LEU A 187 -4.72 -9.55 -5.25
N VAL A 188 -5.69 -9.96 -4.42
CA VAL A 188 -5.45 -10.45 -3.05
C VAL A 188 -4.46 -11.61 -3.04
N VAL A 189 -4.66 -12.61 -3.89
CA VAL A 189 -3.81 -13.82 -3.95
C VAL A 189 -2.39 -13.47 -4.38
N ASP A 190 -2.22 -12.68 -5.43
CA ASP A 190 -0.90 -12.31 -5.93
C ASP A 190 -0.15 -11.41 -4.94
N HIS A 191 -0.87 -10.52 -4.26
CA HIS A 191 -0.31 -9.70 -3.19
C HIS A 191 0.16 -10.56 -2.02
N PHE A 192 -0.66 -11.51 -1.57
CA PHE A 192 -0.34 -12.39 -0.45
C PHE A 192 0.84 -13.33 -0.75
N ARG A 193 0.99 -13.81 -1.99
CA ARG A 193 2.17 -14.61 -2.41
C ARG A 193 3.49 -13.85 -2.26
N ALA A 194 3.47 -12.54 -2.51
CA ALA A 194 4.62 -11.67 -2.35
C ALA A 194 4.83 -11.19 -0.90
N TYR A 195 3.86 -11.38 -0.02
CA TYR A 195 3.91 -10.92 1.37
C TYR A 195 5.02 -11.61 2.16
N ARG A 196 5.73 -10.83 2.98
CA ARG A 196 6.79 -11.30 3.88
C ARG A 196 6.60 -10.61 5.23
N PHE A 197 6.16 -11.36 6.25
CA PHE A 197 5.65 -10.80 7.50
C PHE A 197 6.54 -9.71 8.12
N LEU A 198 7.84 -9.97 8.29
CA LEU A 198 8.75 -9.00 8.90
C LEU A 198 9.14 -7.84 7.97
N GLU A 199 9.34 -8.11 6.67
CA GLU A 199 9.70 -7.10 5.68
C GLU A 199 8.56 -6.12 5.40
N TRP A 200 7.32 -6.51 5.70
CA TRP A 200 6.11 -5.72 5.55
C TRP A 200 5.67 -5.05 6.87
N SER A 201 6.48 -5.16 7.93
CA SER A 201 6.29 -4.34 9.12
C SER A 201 6.32 -2.86 8.76
N PHE A 202 5.59 -2.03 9.51
CA PHE A 202 5.44 -0.61 9.21
C PHE A 202 6.79 0.12 8.99
N PRO A 203 7.81 -0.04 9.86
CA PRO A 203 9.11 0.58 9.62
C PRO A 203 9.83 0.07 8.37
N ALA A 204 9.85 -1.26 8.16
CA ALA A 204 10.58 -1.87 7.05
C ALA A 204 9.94 -1.53 5.70
N GLU A 205 8.62 -1.55 5.62
CA GLU A 205 7.86 -1.23 4.41
C GLU A 205 8.06 0.23 4.01
N LEU A 206 7.96 1.17 4.96
CA LEU A 206 8.21 2.59 4.69
C LEU A 206 9.66 2.85 4.25
N ALA A 207 10.64 2.28 4.95
CA ALA A 207 12.05 2.42 4.59
C ALA A 207 12.34 1.87 3.19
N ARG A 208 11.74 0.71 2.84
CA ARG A 208 11.87 0.11 1.50
C ARG A 208 11.40 1.07 0.40
N ARG A 209 10.29 1.78 0.62
CA ARG A 209 9.77 2.83 -0.29
C ARG A 209 10.50 4.17 -0.20
N GLY A 210 11.40 4.34 0.77
CA GLY A 210 12.23 5.53 0.94
C GLY A 210 11.69 6.57 1.93
N PHE A 211 10.70 6.21 2.76
CA PHE A 211 10.06 7.09 3.74
C PHE A 211 10.36 6.67 5.18
N ASP A 212 11.64 6.41 5.46
CA ASP A 212 12.06 6.02 6.81
C ASP A 212 11.80 7.12 7.84
N GLU A 213 11.98 6.79 9.12
CA GLU A 213 11.74 7.74 10.21
C GLU A 213 12.70 8.94 10.17
N ARG A 214 13.83 8.83 9.48
CA ARG A 214 14.81 9.91 9.33
C ARG A 214 14.32 11.00 8.36
N ARG A 215 13.22 10.74 7.63
CA ARG A 215 12.55 11.69 6.72
C ARG A 215 13.48 12.20 5.62
N THR A 216 14.38 11.35 5.13
CA THR A 216 15.35 11.73 4.08
C THR A 216 14.70 11.95 2.72
N ASP A 217 13.46 11.52 2.53
CA ASP A 217 12.65 11.87 1.37
C ASP A 217 12.36 13.39 1.31
N GLY A 218 12.32 14.05 2.47
CA GLY A 218 11.98 15.45 2.64
C GLY A 218 10.59 15.85 2.13
N ILE A 219 9.63 14.93 2.14
CA ILE A 219 8.20 15.27 2.15
C ILE A 219 7.86 15.78 3.55
N ALA A 220 7.46 17.05 3.61
CA ALA A 220 6.87 17.65 4.81
C ALA A 220 5.44 17.11 5.02
N ASP A 221 5.00 17.07 6.28
CA ASP A 221 3.63 16.74 6.67
C ASP A 221 3.12 15.39 6.12
N PHE A 222 4.00 14.39 6.02
CA PHE A 222 3.60 13.02 5.72
C PHE A 222 2.97 12.37 6.97
N LEU A 223 1.77 12.80 7.35
CA LEU A 223 1.12 12.47 8.62
C LEU A 223 0.99 10.96 8.85
N TYR A 224 0.67 10.18 7.81
CA TYR A 224 0.60 8.72 7.92
C TYR A 224 1.93 8.09 8.40
N ARG A 225 3.08 8.57 7.87
CA ARG A 225 4.41 8.13 8.32
C ARG A 225 4.62 8.56 9.76
N ASP A 226 4.43 9.85 10.03
CA ASP A 226 4.81 10.48 11.28
C ASP A 226 4.00 9.91 12.47
N ASP A 227 2.67 9.80 12.31
CA ASP A 227 1.78 9.25 13.33
C ASP A 227 1.93 7.73 13.45
N GLY A 228 2.14 7.04 12.33
CA GLY A 228 2.33 5.59 12.33
C GLY A 228 3.59 5.17 13.09
N PHE A 229 4.69 5.93 12.99
CA PHE A 229 5.91 5.67 13.79
C PHE A 229 5.68 5.90 15.29
N LEU A 230 4.88 6.90 15.68
CA LEU A 230 4.51 7.13 17.08
C LEU A 230 3.72 5.93 17.64
N LEU A 231 2.72 5.47 16.90
CA LEU A 231 1.91 4.31 17.29
C LEU A 231 2.74 3.02 17.32
N TRP A 232 3.60 2.82 16.33
CA TRP A 232 4.47 1.64 16.26
C TRP A 232 5.36 1.53 17.50
N ARG A 233 6.05 2.60 17.89
CA ARG A 233 6.88 2.61 19.11
C ARG A 233 6.08 2.38 20.38
N ALA A 234 4.87 2.96 20.47
CA ALA A 234 4.02 2.78 21.63
C ALA A 234 3.59 1.31 21.78
N LEU A 235 3.20 0.68 20.66
CA LEU A 235 2.82 -0.74 20.62
C LEU A 235 4.02 -1.64 20.90
N GLU A 236 5.18 -1.38 20.31
CA GLU A 236 6.43 -2.12 20.56
C GLU A 236 6.83 -2.04 22.04
N ALA A 237 6.86 -0.84 22.63
CA ALA A 237 7.20 -0.68 24.04
C ALA A 237 6.22 -1.43 24.96
N TYR A 238 4.93 -1.40 24.63
CA TYR A 238 3.90 -2.12 25.37
C TYR A 238 4.06 -3.64 25.27
N THR A 239 4.20 -4.17 24.05
CA THR A 239 4.32 -5.62 23.82
C THR A 239 5.64 -6.17 24.37
N CYS A 240 6.77 -5.48 24.19
CA CYS A 240 8.05 -5.86 24.79
C CYS A 240 7.96 -5.94 26.31
N LYS A 241 7.32 -4.96 26.97
CA LYS A 241 7.14 -4.99 28.43
C LYS A 241 6.27 -6.18 28.87
N TYR A 242 5.23 -6.50 28.11
CA TYR A 242 4.37 -7.65 28.40
C TYR A 242 5.13 -8.97 28.24
N VAL A 243 5.80 -9.16 27.10
CA VAL A 243 6.58 -10.36 26.76
C VAL A 243 7.71 -10.58 27.76
N ASN A 244 8.49 -9.54 28.11
CA ASN A 244 9.58 -9.64 29.10
C ASN A 244 9.08 -9.92 30.53
N ARG A 245 7.79 -9.65 30.81
CA ARG A 245 7.18 -10.03 32.09
C ARG A 245 6.88 -11.53 32.10
N LEU A 246 6.46 -12.09 30.98
CA LEU A 246 6.10 -13.50 30.80
C LEU A 246 7.33 -14.41 30.63
N TYR A 247 8.24 -14.06 29.74
CA TYR A 247 9.46 -14.81 29.44
C TYR A 247 10.68 -14.02 29.91
N LYS A 248 11.59 -14.66 30.64
CA LYS A 248 12.86 -14.08 31.12
C LYS A 248 14.01 -14.36 30.18
N THR A 249 13.90 -15.44 29.42
CA THR A 249 14.93 -15.87 28.47
C THR A 249 14.31 -16.32 27.15
N ASP A 250 15.11 -16.32 26.09
CA ASP A 250 14.72 -16.89 24.80
C ASP A 250 14.43 -18.40 24.90
N ALA A 251 15.02 -19.10 25.89
CA ALA A 251 14.72 -20.50 26.15
C ALA A 251 13.28 -20.69 26.65
N ASP A 252 12.78 -19.79 27.52
CA ASP A 252 11.40 -19.82 27.99
C ASP A 252 10.41 -19.71 26.82
N VAL A 253 10.76 -18.94 25.78
CA VAL A 253 9.96 -18.81 24.55
C VAL A 253 10.06 -20.08 23.70
N ALA A 254 11.25 -20.65 23.56
CA ALA A 254 11.47 -21.87 22.79
C ALA A 254 10.76 -23.10 23.40
N GLU A 255 10.60 -23.13 24.72
CA GLU A 255 9.97 -24.21 25.48
C GLU A 255 8.44 -24.06 25.60
N ASP A 256 7.86 -22.93 25.18
CA ASP A 256 6.43 -22.69 25.26
C ASP A 256 5.67 -23.36 24.10
N TYR A 257 5.19 -24.58 24.34
CA TYR A 257 4.38 -25.34 23.40
C TYR A 257 3.07 -24.66 22.98
N GLY A 258 2.60 -23.64 23.71
CA GLY A 258 1.37 -22.91 23.34
C GLY A 258 1.55 -21.99 22.13
N ILE A 259 2.79 -21.64 21.79
CA ILE A 259 3.12 -20.69 20.70
C ILE A 259 3.81 -21.34 19.48
N HIS A 260 4.10 -22.65 19.52
CA HIS A 260 4.69 -23.44 18.42
C HIS A 260 3.67 -24.42 17.82
#